data_AF-A0A7X5VL24-F1
#
_entry.id   AF-A0A7X5VL24-F1
#
_cell.length_a   1.000
_cell.length_b   1.000
_cell.length_c   1.000
_cell.angle_alpha   90.00
_cell.angle_beta   90.00
_cell.angle_gamma   90.00
#
_symmetry.space_group_name_H-M   'P 1'
#
loop_
_entity.id
_entity.type
_entity.pdbx_description
1 polymer ?
#
loop_
_entity_poly.entity_id
_entity_poly.type
_entity_poly.pdbx_seq_one_letter_code
_entity_poly.pdbx_strand_id
1 'polypeptide(L)'
;MADFHERLRGLLLEENARIDGIYHCPHHPEGEVERYRRACDCRRPGSGLFDRARDEMGIDLGRSFLLADSEAALRSAVAAGVQPILVRAGTIDEAVNLALSRNTPSEATTR
;
A
#
# COMPACT_ATOMS: atom_id res chain seq x y z
N MET A 1 -4.42 16.53 -10.24
CA MET A 1 -3.88 15.33 -9.57
C MET A 1 -2.41 15.52 -9.21
N ALA A 2 -1.55 15.96 -10.15
CA ALA A 2 -0.15 16.27 -9.85
C ALA A 2 0.00 17.29 -8.69
N ASP A 3 -0.74 18.39 -8.72
CA ASP A 3 -0.65 19.44 -7.69
C ASP A 3 -1.00 18.96 -6.27
N PHE A 4 -1.93 18.01 -6.15
CA PHE A 4 -2.29 17.42 -4.87
C PHE A 4 -1.16 16.52 -4.34
N HIS A 5 -0.60 15.65 -5.19
CA HIS A 5 0.49 14.76 -4.82
C HIS A 5 1.77 15.54 -4.48
N GLU A 6 2.07 16.62 -5.20
CA GLU A 6 3.21 17.48 -4.89
C GLU A 6 3.02 18.21 -3.57
N ARG A 7 1.80 18.71 -3.29
CA ARG A 7 1.53 19.31 -1.98
C ARG A 7 1.68 18.31 -0.84
N LEU A 8 1.18 17.09 -1.00
CA LEU A 8 1.35 16.02 -0.02
C LEU A 8 2.82 15.71 0.25
N ARG A 9 3.64 15.60 -0.81
CA ARG A 9 5.09 15.40 -0.69
C ARG A 9 5.76 16.55 0.06
N GLY A 10 5.42 17.79 -0.25
CA GLY A 10 5.96 18.97 0.43
C GLY A 10 5.69 18.95 1.93
N LEU A 11 4.43 18.70 2.33
CA LEU A 11 4.04 18.65 3.74
C LEU A 11 4.75 17.53 4.51
N LEU A 12 4.95 16.36 3.90
CA LEU A 12 5.67 15.27 4.54
C LEU A 12 7.17 15.54 4.63
N LEU A 13 7.74 16.20 3.62
CA LEU A 13 9.15 16.56 3.62
C LEU A 13 9.49 17.57 4.72
N GLU A 14 8.58 18.50 5.03
CA GLU A 14 8.70 19.41 6.18
C GLU A 14 8.85 18.64 7.51
N GLU A 15 8.24 17.46 7.60
CA GLU A 15 8.31 16.54 8.75
C GLU A 15 9.42 15.47 8.61
N ASN A 16 10.37 15.64 7.68
CA ASN A 16 11.44 14.66 7.36
C ASN A 16 10.93 13.29 6.87
N ALA A 17 9.68 13.19 6.42
CA ALA A 17 9.12 12.00 5.80
C ALA A 17 9.17 12.09 4.26
N ARG A 18 9.36 10.96 3.59
CA ARG A 18 9.44 10.90 2.12
C ARG A 18 8.48 9.86 1.55
N ILE A 19 7.93 10.16 0.38
CA ILE A 19 7.14 9.22 -0.43
C ILE A 19 7.88 9.00 -1.74
N ASP A 20 8.43 7.80 -1.90
CA ASP A 20 9.19 7.41 -3.10
C ASP A 20 8.28 7.11 -4.31
N GLY A 21 7.04 6.67 -4.07
CA GLY A 21 6.09 6.31 -5.12
C GLY A 21 4.64 6.56 -4.71
N ILE A 22 3.83 7.06 -5.65
CA ILE A 22 2.37 7.21 -5.48
C ILE A 22 1.66 6.46 -6.60
N TYR A 23 1.00 5.37 -6.21
CA TYR A 23 0.26 4.49 -7.11
C TYR A 23 -1.23 4.66 -6.86
N HIS A 24 -1.98 5.01 -7.91
CA HIS A 24 -3.43 5.19 -7.82
C HIS A 24 -4.14 4.57 -9.02
N CYS A 25 -5.37 4.12 -8.82
CA CYS A 25 -6.21 3.56 -9.86
C CYS A 25 -7.40 4.50 -10.11
N PRO A 26 -7.54 5.11 -11.30
CA PRO A 26 -8.66 6.01 -11.60
C PRO A 26 -9.92 5.26 -12.08
N HIS A 27 -9.84 3.93 -12.25
CA HIS A 27 -10.90 3.18 -12.91
C HIS A 27 -12.04 2.80 -11.97
N HIS A 28 -13.24 2.70 -12.55
CA HIS A 28 -14.42 2.10 -11.94
C HIS A 28 -15.23 1.41 -13.05
N PRO A 29 -15.70 0.16 -12.90
CA PRO A 29 -16.47 -0.52 -13.95
C PRO A 29 -17.73 0.24 -14.35
N GLU A 30 -18.31 0.97 -13.40
CA GLU A 30 -19.51 1.81 -13.58
C GLU A 30 -19.21 3.32 -13.55
N GLY A 31 -17.94 3.74 -13.73
CA GLY A 31 -17.56 5.16 -13.60
C GLY A 31 -18.22 6.06 -14.64
N GLU A 32 -18.57 7.30 -14.28
CA GLU A 32 -19.28 8.22 -15.20
C GLU A 32 -18.41 8.68 -16.39
N VAL A 33 -17.10 8.78 -16.18
CA VAL A 33 -16.16 9.24 -17.21
C VAL A 33 -15.71 8.06 -18.06
N GLU A 34 -16.07 8.06 -19.35
CA GLU A 34 -15.84 6.96 -20.29
C GLU A 34 -14.40 6.42 -20.27
N ARG A 35 -13.39 7.30 -20.32
CA ARG A 35 -11.97 6.90 -20.33
C ARG A 35 -11.52 6.12 -19.09
N TYR A 36 -12.28 6.19 -18.00
CA TYR A 36 -12.01 5.49 -16.74
C TYR A 36 -13.01 4.36 -16.46
N ARG A 37 -14.05 4.20 -17.28
CA ARG A 37 -15.08 3.18 -17.11
C ARG A 37 -14.58 1.82 -17.61
N ARG A 38 -13.90 1.06 -16.74
CA ARG A 38 -13.44 -0.29 -17.07
C ARG A 38 -13.19 -1.15 -15.85
N ALA A 39 -13.27 -2.46 -16.06
CA ALA A 39 -12.65 -3.44 -15.17
C ALA A 39 -11.12 -3.33 -15.29
N CYS A 40 -10.41 -3.54 -14.18
CA CYS A 40 -8.95 -3.52 -14.15
C CYS A 40 -8.45 -4.22 -12.90
N ASP A 41 -7.18 -4.63 -12.93
CA ASP A 41 -6.54 -5.29 -11.78
C ASP A 41 -6.00 -4.30 -10.75
N CYS A 42 -5.96 -2.99 -11.07
CA CYS A 42 -5.45 -1.97 -10.15
C CYS A 42 -6.46 -1.50 -9.10
N ARG A 43 -7.76 -1.63 -9.37
CA ARG A 43 -8.79 -1.14 -8.46
C ARG A 43 -8.95 -2.17 -7.36
N ARG A 44 -8.81 -1.74 -6.10
CA ARG A 44 -9.10 -2.59 -4.94
C ARG A 44 -10.48 -3.26 -5.12
N PRO A 45 -10.62 -4.57 -4.89
CA PRO A 45 -9.68 -5.46 -4.20
C PRO A 45 -8.56 -6.07 -5.07
N GLY A 46 -8.34 -5.60 -6.30
CA GLY A 46 -7.23 -6.04 -7.16
C GLY A 46 -5.84 -5.62 -6.65
N SER A 47 -4.83 -6.44 -6.93
CA SER A 47 -3.45 -6.30 -6.46
C SER A 47 -2.54 -5.51 -7.39
N GLY A 48 -2.99 -5.13 -8.60
CA GLY A 48 -2.09 -4.69 -9.68
C GLY A 48 -1.26 -3.43 -9.39
N LEU A 49 -1.65 -2.61 -8.40
CA LEU A 49 -0.81 -1.49 -7.95
C LEU A 49 0.42 -1.95 -7.14
N PHE A 50 0.33 -3.06 -6.41
CA PHE A 50 1.47 -3.64 -5.70
C PHE A 50 2.45 -4.28 -6.69
N ASP A 51 1.95 -5.00 -7.69
CA ASP A 51 2.78 -5.57 -8.76
C ASP A 51 3.55 -4.47 -9.49
N ARG A 52 2.87 -3.37 -9.81
CA ARG A 52 3.51 -2.20 -10.43
C ARG A 52 4.59 -1.60 -9.54
N ALA A 53 4.33 -1.44 -8.23
CA ALA A 53 5.32 -0.93 -7.30
C ALA A 53 6.53 -1.85 -7.17
N ARG A 54 6.33 -3.17 -7.12
CA ARG A 54 7.39 -4.18 -7.16
C ARG A 54 8.27 -4.00 -8.40
N ASP A 55 7.64 -3.93 -9.57
CA ASP A 55 8.36 -3.92 -10.84
C ASP A 55 9.12 -2.60 -11.07
N GLU A 56 8.53 -1.46 -10.67
CA GLU A 56 9.18 -0.15 -10.82
C GLU A 56 10.23 0.15 -9.74
N MET A 57 10.04 -0.33 -8.51
CA MET A 57 10.92 0.00 -7.38
C MET A 57 11.87 -1.13 -6.98
N GLY A 58 11.69 -2.34 -7.50
CA GLY A 58 12.49 -3.52 -7.12
C GLY A 58 12.28 -3.96 -5.67
N ILE A 59 11.09 -3.71 -5.10
CA ILE A 59 10.78 -4.04 -3.70
C ILE A 59 10.34 -5.49 -3.51
N ASP A 60 10.71 -6.10 -2.38
CA ASP A 60 10.22 -7.42 -1.99
C ASP A 60 8.88 -7.29 -1.26
N LEU A 61 7.79 -7.68 -1.94
CA LEU A 61 6.43 -7.63 -1.38
C LEU A 61 6.26 -8.54 -0.17
N GLY A 62 6.95 -9.70 -0.12
CA GLY A 62 6.88 -10.64 1.00
C GLY A 62 7.53 -10.11 2.28
N ARG A 63 8.37 -9.09 2.16
CA ARG A 63 8.98 -8.35 3.28
C ARG A 63 8.35 -6.98 3.52
N SER A 64 7.28 -6.67 2.77
CA SER A 64 6.56 -5.41 2.85
C SER A 64 5.28 -5.53 3.68
N PHE A 65 4.83 -4.40 4.22
CA PHE A 65 3.56 -4.31 4.95
C PHE A 65 2.63 -3.29 4.31
N LEU A 66 1.33 -3.56 4.39
CA LEU A 66 0.28 -2.57 4.13
C LEU A 66 -0.33 -2.13 5.47
N LEU A 67 -0.31 -0.83 5.74
CA LEU A 67 -1.14 -0.20 6.76
C LEU A 67 -2.41 0.35 6.09
N ALA A 68 -3.59 -0.14 6.46
CA ALA A 68 -4.85 0.32 5.87
C ALA A 68 -6.04 0.18 6.84
N ASP A 69 -7.10 0.93 6.59
CA ASP A 69 -8.34 0.98 7.37
C ASP A 69 -9.51 0.17 6.73
N SER A 70 -9.34 -0.30 5.50
CA SER A 70 -10.41 -0.85 4.68
C SER A 70 -10.15 -2.29 4.27
N GLU A 71 -11.19 -3.12 4.39
CA GLU A 71 -11.13 -4.54 4.02
C GLU A 71 -10.67 -4.77 2.57
N ALA A 72 -11.15 -3.94 1.63
CA ALA A 72 -10.76 -4.01 0.23
C ALA A 72 -9.24 -3.83 0.04
N ALA A 73 -8.61 -2.97 0.84
CA ALA A 73 -7.16 -2.78 0.81
C ALA A 73 -6.42 -4.01 1.37
N LEU A 74 -6.88 -4.55 2.50
CA LEU A 74 -6.30 -5.76 3.07
C LEU A 74 -6.37 -6.94 2.09
N ARG A 75 -7.52 -7.12 1.41
CA ARG A 75 -7.68 -8.16 0.38
C ARG A 75 -6.69 -7.99 -0.78
N SER A 76 -6.45 -6.74 -1.19
CA SER A 76 -5.48 -6.44 -2.25
C SER A 76 -4.05 -6.80 -1.82
N ALA A 77 -3.68 -6.49 -0.56
CA ALA A 77 -2.37 -6.84 -0.02
C ALA A 77 -2.17 -8.36 0.09
N VAL A 78 -3.16 -9.09 0.62
CA VAL A 78 -3.11 -10.56 0.69
C VAL A 78 -2.92 -11.17 -0.70
N ALA A 79 -3.68 -10.70 -1.70
CA ALA A 79 -3.54 -11.16 -3.08
C ALA A 79 -2.16 -10.87 -3.68
N ALA A 80 -1.51 -9.78 -3.24
CA ALA A 80 -0.16 -9.39 -3.66
C ALA A 80 0.98 -10.08 -2.87
N GLY A 81 0.67 -10.88 -1.84
CA GLY A 81 1.69 -11.43 -0.94
C GLY A 81 2.29 -10.42 0.04
N VAL A 82 1.65 -9.26 0.22
CA VAL A 82 2.04 -8.22 1.20
C VAL A 82 1.35 -8.49 2.53
N GLN A 83 2.06 -8.34 3.64
CA GLN A 83 1.46 -8.51 4.96
C GLN A 83 0.49 -7.37 5.29
N PRO A 84 -0.83 -7.63 5.46
CA PRO A 84 -1.80 -6.60 5.77
C PRO A 84 -1.84 -6.32 7.28
N ILE A 85 -1.97 -5.04 7.64
CA ILE A 85 -2.18 -4.57 9.01
C ILE A 85 -3.37 -3.62 8.99
N LEU A 86 -4.43 -4.02 9.68
CA LEU A 86 -5.66 -3.26 9.77
C LEU A 86 -5.59 -2.23 10.89
N VAL A 87 -5.85 -0.97 10.56
CA VAL A 87 -5.89 0.15 11.50
C VAL A 87 -7.37 0.47 11.77
N ARG A 88 -7.93 -0.04 12.89
CA ARG A 88 -9.36 0.15 13.25
C ARG A 88 -9.62 1.32 14.22
N ALA A 89 -8.68 1.58 15.13
CA ALA A 89 -8.67 2.67 16.11
C ALA A 89 -7.33 2.59 16.87
N GLY A 90 -6.72 3.72 17.23
CA GLY A 90 -5.36 3.82 17.78
C GLY A 90 -4.52 4.84 17.02
N THR A 91 -3.25 5.02 17.40
CA THR A 91 -2.32 5.86 16.62
C THR A 91 -1.66 5.04 15.53
N ILE A 92 -1.21 5.70 14.46
CA ILE A 92 -0.38 5.05 13.42
C ILE A 92 0.87 4.43 14.06
N ASP A 93 1.40 5.03 15.12
CA ASP A 93 2.58 4.55 15.85
C ASP A 93 2.38 3.15 16.43
N GLU A 94 1.20 2.86 17.00
CA GLU A 94 0.89 1.52 17.51
C GLU A 94 0.88 0.48 16.38
N ALA A 95 0.28 0.83 15.25
CA ALA A 95 0.22 -0.04 14.08
C ALA A 95 1.62 -0.29 13.46
N VAL A 96 2.46 0.75 13.41
CA VAL A 96 3.85 0.66 12.93
C VAL A 96 4.69 -0.20 13.86
N ASN A 97 4.62 0.01 15.18
CA ASN A 97 5.37 -0.77 16.16
C ASN A 97 4.99 -2.27 16.13
N LEU A 98 3.70 -2.57 15.94
CA LEU A 98 3.24 -3.94 15.74
C LEU A 98 3.79 -4.55 14.44
N ALA A 99 3.88 -3.78 13.37
CA ALA A 99 4.46 -4.24 12.10
C ALA A 99 5.94 -4.63 12.28
N LEU A 100 6.72 -3.74 12.91
CA LEU A 100 8.15 -3.90 13.09
C LEU A 100 8.51 -5.06 14.03
N SER A 101 7.76 -5.23 15.13
CA SER A 101 8.00 -6.32 16.10
C SER A 101 7.78 -7.72 15.55
N ARG A 102 6.98 -7.88 14.49
CA ARG A 102 6.70 -9.17 13.84
C ARG A 102 7.72 -9.53 12.75
N ASN A 103 8.60 -8.60 12.40
CA ASN A 103 9.63 -8.77 11.36
C ASN A 103 11.04 -9.02 11.93
N THR A 104 11.17 -9.27 13.23
CA THR A 104 12.40 -9.82 13.79
C THR A 104 12.55 -11.25 13.25
N PRO A 105 13.65 -11.58 12.55
CA PRO A 105 13.89 -12.96 12.15
C PRO A 105 13.94 -13.81 13.41
N SER A 106 13.02 -14.78 13.49
CA SER A 106 13.13 -15.89 14.43
C SER A 106 14.47 -16.58 14.17
N GLU A 107 15.44 -16.45 15.08
CA GLU A 107 16.57 -17.37 15.19
C GLU A 107 16.03 -18.77 15.53
N ALA A 108 15.46 -19.46 14.54
CA ALA A 108 15.11 -20.87 14.66
C ALA A 108 14.87 -21.45 13.27
N THR A 109 15.90 -22.04 12.67
CA THR A 109 15.90 -23.45 12.25
C THR A 109 17.31 -23.78 11.75
N THR A 110 18.20 -24.10 12.68
CA THR A 110 19.28 -25.06 12.43
C THR A 110 18.72 -26.43 12.74
N ARG A 111 18.44 -27.22 11.72
CA ARG A 111 18.42 -28.69 11.78
C ARG A 111 18.99 -29.24 10.49
#